data_AF-A0AAD1B988-F1
#
_entry.id   AF-A0AAD1B988-F1
#
_cell.length_a   1.000
_cell.length_b   1.000
_cell.length_c   1.000
_cell.angle_alpha   90.00
_cell.angle_beta   90.00
_cell.angle_gamma   90.00
#
_symmetry.space_group_name_H-M   'P 1'
#
loop_
_entity.id
_entity.type
_entity.pdbx_description
1 polymer ?
#
loop_
_entity_poly.entity_id
_entity_poly.type
_entity_poly.pdbx_seq_one_letter_code
_entity_poly.pdbx_strand_id
1 'polypeptide(L)' 'MTNWQRGDLVELDGLLAVVVGIEGDPNVPEEHIAAWFGAPSCIRKSKGGAGAASPEVWTVPAYLFVRAAEPDWRH' A
#
# COMPACT_ATOMS: atom_id res chain seq x y z
N MET A 1 -3.79 -9.48 17.33
CA MET A 1 -3.35 -8.23 16.69
C MET A 1 -2.28 -8.56 15.68
N THR A 2 -2.57 -8.38 14.40
CA THR A 2 -1.59 -8.46 13.32
C THR A 2 -0.61 -7.29 13.43
N ASN A 3 0.68 -7.60 13.51
CA ASN A 3 1.74 -6.61 13.74
C ASN A 3 2.20 -5.96 12.41
N TRP A 4 1.28 -5.26 11.74
CA TRP A 4 1.58 -4.48 10.54
C TRP A 4 2.10 -3.10 10.93
N GLN A 5 3.04 -2.59 10.14
CA GLN A 5 3.59 -1.25 10.32
C GLN A 5 3.53 -0.47 9.01
N ARG A 6 3.46 0.86 9.10
CA ARG A 6 3.56 1.73 7.93
C ARG A 6 4.86 1.45 7.18
N GLY A 7 4.77 1.30 5.86
CA GLY A 7 5.89 0.95 4.99
C GLY A 7 6.09 -0.55 4.78
N ASP A 8 5.37 -1.41 5.50
CA ASP A 8 5.39 -2.85 5.19
C ASP A 8 4.89 -3.08 3.76
N LEU A 9 5.61 -3.93 3.02
CA LEU A 9 5.15 -4.47 1.75
C LEU A 9 4.26 -5.69 2.03
N VAL A 10 3.04 -5.64 1.50
CA VAL A 10 2.02 -6.66 1.70
C VAL A 10 1.41 -7.07 0.36
N GLU A 11 0.74 -8.21 0.36
CA GLU A 11 0.00 -8.71 -0.80
C GLU A 11 -1.45 -9.02 -0.42
N LEU A 12 -2.38 -8.68 -1.31
CA LEU A 12 -3.78 -9.08 -1.27
C LEU A 12 -4.16 -9.68 -2.63
N ASP A 13 -4.55 -10.94 -2.66
CA ASP A 13 -4.95 -11.66 -3.88
C ASP A 13 -3.94 -11.55 -5.04
N GLY A 14 -2.63 -11.64 -4.75
CA GLY A 14 -1.57 -11.50 -5.76
C GLY A 14 -1.19 -10.06 -6.10
N LEU A 15 -1.86 -9.05 -5.54
CA LEU A 15 -1.54 -7.64 -5.76
C LEU A 15 -0.67 -7.07 -4.66
N LEU A 16 0.48 -6.51 -5.05
CA LEU A 16 1.37 -5.79 -4.14
C LEU A 16 0.77 -4.46 -3.66
N ALA A 17 0.96 -4.18 -2.39
CA ALA A 17 0.62 -2.91 -1.77
C ALA A 17 1.63 -2.50 -0.69
N VAL A 18 1.56 -1.24 -0.30
CA VAL A 18 2.27 -0.67 0.84
C VAL A 18 1.27 -0.32 1.92
N VAL A 19 1.56 -0.70 3.16
CA VAL A 19 0.79 -0.24 4.33
C VAL A 19 1.05 1.25 4.56
N VAL A 20 0.00 2.06 4.50
CA VAL A 20 0.06 3.53 4.71
C VAL A 20 -0.64 3.98 5.98
N GLY A 21 -1.47 3.12 6.56
CA GLY A 21 -2.12 3.35 7.85
C GLY A 21 -2.46 2.05 8.56
N ILE A 22 -2.56 2.13 9.89
CA ILE A 22 -2.78 1.02 10.80
C ILE A 22 -3.92 1.36 11.77
N GLU A 23 -4.37 0.36 12.52
CA GLU A 23 -5.35 0.55 13.58
C GLU A 23 -4.95 1.69 14.54
N GLY A 24 -5.90 2.56 14.85
CA GLY A 24 -5.69 3.78 15.64
C GLY A 24 -5.41 5.04 14.82
N ASP A 25 -5.14 4.90 13.51
CA ASP A 25 -5.03 6.04 12.61
C ASP A 25 -6.41 6.60 12.22
N PRO A 26 -6.49 7.92 11.94
CA PRO A 26 -7.71 8.51 11.40
C PRO A 26 -8.17 7.79 10.13
N ASN A 27 -9.42 7.36 10.10
CA ASN A 27 -10.07 6.64 8.99
C ASN A 27 -9.68 5.17 8.82
N VAL A 28 -8.89 4.56 9.72
CA VAL A 28 -8.61 3.12 9.69
C VAL A 28 -9.48 2.40 10.73
N PRO A 29 -10.41 1.54 10.31
CA PRO A 29 -11.22 0.76 11.26
C PRO A 29 -10.38 -0.19 12.12
N GLU A 30 -10.97 -0.65 13.22
CA GLU A 30 -10.38 -1.70 14.06
C GLU A 30 -10.09 -2.96 13.21
N GLU A 31 -8.98 -3.63 13.48
CA GLU A 31 -8.54 -4.84 12.77
C GLU A 31 -8.31 -4.65 11.26
N HIS A 32 -8.27 -3.42 10.76
CA HIS A 32 -7.96 -3.10 9.36
C HIS A 32 -6.58 -2.46 9.24
N ILE A 33 -6.03 -2.53 8.03
CA ILE A 33 -4.94 -1.67 7.60
C ILE A 33 -5.37 -0.87 6.38
N ALA A 34 -4.79 0.31 6.22
CA ALA A 34 -4.91 1.11 5.02
C ALA A 34 -3.74 0.78 4.08
N ALA A 35 -4.06 0.32 2.87
CA ALA A 35 -3.10 -0.14 1.87
C ALA A 35 -3.19 0.71 0.60
N TRP A 36 -2.03 1.04 0.04
CA TRP A 36 -1.90 1.69 -1.27
C TRP A 36 -1.33 0.71 -2.30
N PHE A 37 -2.08 0.45 -3.36
CA PHE A 37 -1.75 -0.51 -4.43
C PHE A 37 -0.92 0.10 -5.58
N GLY A 38 -0.35 1.29 -5.36
CA GLY A 38 0.38 2.02 -6.38
C GLY A 38 -0.54 2.78 -7.35
N ALA A 39 0.04 3.22 -8.47
CA ALA A 39 -0.66 3.96 -9.51
C ALA A 39 -0.14 3.53 -10.89
N PRO A 40 -0.60 2.39 -11.44
CA PRO A 40 -0.02 1.77 -12.64
C PRO A 40 -0.13 2.63 -13.90
N SER A 41 -1.10 3.55 -13.96
CA SER A 41 -1.28 4.49 -15.07
C SER A 41 -0.38 5.74 -14.98
N CYS A 42 0.35 5.93 -13.88
CA CYS A 42 1.15 7.13 -13.66
C CYS A 42 2.52 7.05 -14.33
N ILE A 43 2.83 8.05 -15.14
CA ILE A 43 4.16 8.26 -15.71
C ILE A 43 4.88 9.33 -14.88
N ARG A 44 6.16 9.12 -14.60
CA ARG A 44 6.99 10.13 -13.91
C ARG A 44 7.12 11.40 -14.77
N LYS A 45 7.15 12.58 -14.13
CA LYS A 45 7.24 13.89 -14.82
C LYS A 45 8.41 13.98 -15.80
N SER A 46 9.57 13.42 -15.46
CA SER A 46 10.75 13.40 -16.34
C SER A 46 10.59 12.57 -17.62
N LYS A 47 9.50 11.80 -17.75
CA LYS A 47 9.10 11.07 -18.95
C LYS A 47 7.84 11.64 -19.60
N GLY A 48 7.46 12.88 -19.26
CA GLY A 48 6.28 13.55 -19.83
C GLY A 48 4.96 13.22 -19.14
N GLY A 49 4.98 12.58 -17.98
CA GLY A 49 3.75 12.35 -17.20
C GLY A 49 3.24 13.62 -16.51
N ALA A 50 1.93 13.71 -16.30
CA ALA A 50 1.29 14.84 -15.60
C ALA A 50 1.77 14.97 -14.15
N GLY A 51 2.05 13.83 -13.49
CA GLY A 51 2.35 13.76 -12.06
C GLY A 51 1.16 14.17 -11.18
N ALA A 52 1.42 14.32 -9.87
CA ALA A 52 0.43 14.78 -8.88
C ALA A 52 -0.89 13.98 -8.85
N ALA A 53 -0.85 12.68 -9.15
CA ALA A 53 -2.01 11.82 -8.93
C ALA A 53 -2.30 11.72 -7.43
N SER A 54 -3.57 11.85 -7.05
CA SER A 54 -3.99 11.54 -5.69
C SER A 54 -3.91 10.03 -5.47
N PRO A 55 -3.24 9.54 -4.42
CA PRO A 55 -3.22 8.12 -4.13
C PRO A 55 -4.62 7.67 -3.68
N GLU A 56 -5.06 6.54 -4.20
CA GLU A 56 -6.27 5.85 -3.73
C GLU A 56 -5.85 4.82 -2.68
N VAL A 57 -6.41 4.93 -1.47
CA VAL A 57 -6.05 4.09 -0.32
C VAL A 57 -7.28 3.31 0.10
N TRP A 58 -7.09 2.01 0.32
CA TRP A 58 -8.15 1.08 0.69
C TRP A 58 -7.94 0.58 2.11
N THR A 59 -8.99 0.63 2.93
CA THR A 59 -9.00 -0.01 4.25
C THR A 59 -9.57 -1.42 4.12
N VAL A 60 -8.76 -2.41 4.49
CA VAL A 60 -9.10 -3.83 4.31
C VAL A 60 -8.73 -4.59 5.59
N PRO A 61 -9.52 -5.61 6.00
CA PRO A 61 -9.20 -6.41 7.17
C PRO A 61 -7.79 -6.98 7.11
N ALA A 62 -7.04 -6.79 8.19
CA ALA A 62 -5.62 -7.09 8.25
C ALA A 62 -5.29 -8.58 8.03
N TYR A 63 -6.23 -9.48 8.31
CA TYR A 63 -6.07 -10.92 8.16
C TYR A 63 -6.10 -11.39 6.69
N LEU A 64 -6.54 -10.54 5.76
CA LEU A 64 -6.56 -10.85 4.33
C LEU A 64 -5.21 -10.63 3.66
N PHE A 65 -4.31 -9.88 4.31
CA PHE A 65 -2.98 -9.61 3.78
C PHE A 65 -1.96 -10.67 4.19
N VAL A 66 -1.01 -10.91 3.30
CA VAL A 66 0.22 -11.65 3.59
C VAL A 66 1.43 -10.74 3.42
N ARG A 67 2.55 -11.11 4.05
CA ARG A 67 3.84 -10.42 3.85
C ARG A 67 4.24 -10.60 2.38
N ALA A 68 4.58 -9.51 1.70
CA ALA A 68 5.12 -9.58 0.36
C ALA A 68 6.54 -10.21 0.37
N ALA A 69 6.98 -10.67 -0.79
CA ALA A 69 8.38 -11.06 -1.00
C ALA A 69 9.34 -9.87 -0.81
N GLU A 70 10.61 -10.17 -0.53
CA GLU A 70 11.63 -9.13 -0.47
C GLU A 70 11.80 -8.43 -1.83
N PRO A 71 11.91 -7.09 -1.85
CA PRO A 71 12.04 -6.35 -3.09
C PRO A 71 13.43 -6.51 -3.72
N ASP A 72 13.46 -6.62 -5.04
CA ASP A 72 14.69 -6.54 -5.83
C ASP A 72 15.14 -5.09 -6.01
N TRP A 73 16.33 -4.76 -5.53
CA TRP A 73 16.90 -3.43 -5.67
C TRP A 73 17.65 -3.29 -7.00
N ARG A 74 17.37 -2.21 -7.75
CA ARG A 74 18.06 -1.87 -9.01
C ARG A 74 18.48 -0.40 -9.00
N HIS A 75 19.61 -0.10 -9.64
CA HIS A 75 20.22 1.23 -9.73
C HIS A 75 20.16 1.80 -11.14
#